data_AF-A0A0W8CJG3-F1
#
_entry.id   AF-A0A0W8CJG3-F1
#
_cell.length_a   1.000
_cell.length_b   1.000
_cell.length_c   1.000
_cell.angle_alpha   90.00
_cell.angle_beta   90.00
_cell.angle_gamma   90.00
#
_symmetry.space_group_name_H-M   'P 1'
#
loop_
_entity.id
_entity.type
_entity.pdbx_description
1 polymer ?
#
loop_
_entity_poly.entity_id
_entity_poly.type
_entity_poly.pdbx_seq_one_letter_code
_entity_poly.pdbx_strand_id
1 'polypeptide(L)'
;MTKSSDLRWCAVILVHVYDVEVGVVASVLGVSKRSIQRWYGWFFNRGTVEGTGKKQKLSRWPRGVCTFVGKCAESHPCFYIDELRSAHKARFPTLRNTSETTICRALRFDMQLTRKILIKRAREAAPAEIAVHYNKLLLVYSGPE
;
A
#
# COMPACT_ATOMS: atom_id res chain seq x y z
N MET A 1 6.81 2.57 -18.57
CA MET A 1 6.31 1.33 -19.19
C MET A 1 7.36 0.24 -19.05
N THR A 2 7.01 -0.92 -18.50
CA THR A 2 7.90 -2.09 -18.43
C THR A 2 8.03 -2.68 -19.83
N LYS A 3 9.25 -2.68 -20.39
CA LYS A 3 9.53 -3.38 -21.67
C LYS A 3 9.38 -4.89 -21.48
N SER A 4 8.97 -5.61 -22.53
CA SER A 4 8.82 -7.08 -22.52
C SER A 4 10.10 -7.77 -22.02
N SER A 5 9.96 -8.91 -21.32
CA SER A 5 11.06 -9.75 -20.86
C SER A 5 11.99 -10.14 -22.01
N ASP A 6 11.40 -10.54 -23.15
CA ASP A 6 12.16 -11.01 -24.33
C ASP A 6 13.07 -9.93 -24.88
N LEU A 7 12.60 -8.68 -24.89
CA LEU A 7 13.40 -7.54 -25.35
C LEU A 7 14.60 -7.30 -24.43
N ARG A 8 14.45 -7.51 -23.11
CA ARG A 8 15.55 -7.34 -22.16
C ARG A 8 16.57 -8.46 -22.29
N TRP A 9 16.10 -9.69 -22.47
CA TRP A 9 16.98 -10.84 -22.74
C TRP A 9 17.74 -10.66 -24.05
N CYS A 10 17.06 -10.25 -25.12
CA CYS A 10 17.71 -9.95 -26.40
C CYS A 10 18.81 -8.89 -26.24
N ALA A 11 18.52 -7.78 -25.55
CA ALA A 11 19.52 -6.75 -25.29
C ALA A 11 20.72 -7.27 -24.49
N VAL A 12 20.49 -8.08 -23.45
CA VAL A 12 21.56 -8.64 -22.61
C VAL A 12 22.38 -9.69 -23.37
N ILE A 13 21.76 -10.53 -24.19
CA ILE A 13 22.46 -11.53 -25.01
C ILE A 13 23.36 -10.83 -26.03
N LEU A 14 22.86 -9.80 -26.72
CA LEU A 14 23.67 -9.02 -27.67
C LEU A 14 24.91 -8.39 -27.02
N VAL A 15 24.77 -7.87 -25.80
CA VAL A 15 25.91 -7.29 -25.08
C VAL A 15 26.83 -8.37 -24.49
N HIS A 16 26.28 -9.42 -23.89
CA HIS A 16 27.07 -10.39 -23.11
C HIS A 16 27.71 -11.49 -23.96
N VAL A 17 26.94 -12.06 -24.90
CA VAL A 17 27.34 -13.22 -25.69
C VAL A 17 28.01 -12.79 -26.99
N TYR A 18 27.44 -11.77 -27.63
CA TYR A 18 27.92 -11.28 -28.93
C TYR A 18 28.87 -10.07 -28.81
N ASP A 19 29.16 -9.61 -27.58
CA ASP A 19 30.05 -8.48 -27.29
C ASP A 19 29.73 -7.20 -28.10
N VAL A 20 28.44 -6.99 -28.41
CA VAL A 20 27.99 -5.82 -29.17
C VAL A 20 27.98 -4.60 -28.27
N GLU A 21 28.54 -3.48 -28.74
CA GLU A 21 28.57 -2.24 -28.00
C GLU A 21 27.16 -1.79 -27.59
N VAL A 22 26.99 -1.40 -26.32
CA VAL A 22 25.71 -0.91 -25.76
C VAL A 22 25.10 0.22 -26.59
N GLY A 23 25.93 1.05 -27.24
CA GLY A 23 25.46 2.10 -28.15
C GLY A 23 24.71 1.57 -29.37
N VAL A 24 25.20 0.50 -29.98
CA VAL A 24 24.59 -0.16 -31.14
C VAL A 24 23.32 -0.91 -30.72
N VAL A 25 23.36 -1.63 -29.60
CA VAL A 25 22.16 -2.32 -29.09
C VAL A 25 21.05 -1.32 -28.75
N ALA A 26 21.41 -0.16 -28.21
CA ALA A 26 20.47 0.92 -27.91
C ALA A 26 19.78 1.47 -29.17
N SER A 27 20.52 1.68 -30.25
CA SER A 27 19.95 2.19 -31.51
C SER A 27 19.07 1.15 -32.19
N VAL A 28 19.51 -0.12 -32.27
CA VAL A 28 18.77 -1.20 -32.92
C VAL A 28 17.47 -1.54 -32.20
N LEU A 29 17.49 -1.66 -30.86
CA LEU A 29 16.31 -2.04 -30.09
C LEU A 29 15.40 -0.85 -29.71
N GLY A 30 15.81 0.39 -30.03
CA GLY A 30 15.07 1.59 -29.64
C GLY A 30 14.97 1.77 -28.12
N VAL A 31 16.06 1.49 -27.40
CA VAL A 31 16.13 1.51 -25.94
C VAL A 31 17.26 2.41 -25.47
N SER A 32 17.06 3.14 -24.37
CA SER A 32 18.15 3.93 -23.80
C SER A 32 19.32 3.06 -23.32
N LYS A 33 20.56 3.52 -23.52
CA LYS A 33 21.79 2.87 -23.00
C LYS A 33 21.69 2.55 -21.50
N ARG A 34 21.11 3.47 -20.71
CA ARG A 34 20.89 3.30 -19.26
C ARG A 34 20.02 2.09 -18.92
N SER A 35 18.98 1.83 -19.71
CA SER A 35 18.12 0.65 -19.49
C SER A 35 18.87 -0.64 -19.76
N ILE A 36 19.65 -0.69 -20.84
CA ILE A 36 20.45 -1.87 -21.21
C ILE A 36 21.50 -2.14 -20.12
N GLN A 37 22.25 -1.12 -19.69
CA GLN A 37 23.21 -1.23 -18.59
C GLN A 37 22.55 -1.71 -17.29
N ARG A 38 21.34 -1.24 -17.00
CA ARG A 38 20.57 -1.67 -15.83
C ARG A 38 20.18 -3.14 -15.92
N TRP A 39 19.69 -3.60 -17.07
CA TRP A 39 19.32 -5.01 -17.28
C TRP A 39 20.55 -5.92 -17.25
N TYR A 40 21.64 -5.48 -17.88
CA TYR A 40 22.92 -6.17 -17.84
C TYR A 40 23.44 -6.30 -16.39
N GLY A 41 23.38 -5.22 -15.60
CA GLY A 41 23.73 -5.27 -14.19
C GLY A 41 22.83 -6.19 -13.36
N TRP A 42 21.53 -6.32 -13.70
CA TRP A 42 20.66 -7.31 -13.06
C TRP A 42 21.05 -8.73 -13.43
N PHE A 43 21.32 -8.99 -14.70
CA PHE A 43 21.77 -10.28 -15.18
C PHE A 43 23.09 -10.69 -14.51
N PHE A 44 24.09 -9.80 -14.51
CA PHE A 44 25.40 -10.08 -13.93
C PHE A 44 25.33 -10.40 -12.43
N ASN A 45 24.49 -9.68 -11.68
CA ASN A 45 24.40 -9.87 -10.22
C ASN A 45 23.43 -10.97 -9.77
N ARG A 46 22.42 -11.32 -10.58
CA ARG A 46 21.29 -12.16 -10.15
C ARG A 46 20.92 -13.28 -11.12
N GLY A 47 21.53 -13.32 -12.31
CA GLY A 47 21.15 -14.24 -13.38
C GLY A 47 19.79 -13.94 -14.04
N THR A 48 19.18 -12.78 -13.77
CA THR A 48 17.87 -12.41 -14.34
C THR A 48 17.85 -10.98 -14.86
N VAL A 49 17.14 -10.75 -15.97
CA VAL A 49 16.87 -9.42 -16.54
C VAL A 49 15.61 -8.77 -15.96
N GLU A 50 14.93 -9.46 -15.04
CA GLU A 50 13.79 -8.92 -14.33
C GLU A 50 14.21 -8.13 -13.10
N GLY A 51 13.58 -6.97 -12.94
CA GLY A 51 13.76 -6.19 -11.72
C GLY A 51 13.18 -6.96 -10.53
N THR A 52 13.72 -6.73 -9.33
CA THR A 52 12.97 -7.08 -8.12
C THR A 52 11.64 -6.37 -8.20
N GLY A 53 10.55 -7.14 -8.31
CA GLY A 53 9.19 -6.63 -8.30
C GLY A 53 8.99 -5.67 -7.13
N LYS A 54 7.97 -4.81 -7.21
CA LYS A 54 7.64 -3.90 -6.10
C LYS A 54 7.55 -4.73 -4.82
N LYS A 55 8.49 -4.53 -3.89
CA LYS A 55 8.46 -5.19 -2.58
C LYS A 55 7.06 -4.98 -1.99
N GLN A 56 6.40 -6.05 -1.57
CA GLN A 56 5.08 -5.95 -0.96
C GLN A 56 5.18 -4.97 0.23
N LYS A 57 4.39 -3.89 0.16
CA LYS A 57 4.39 -2.82 1.16
C LYS A 57 3.49 -3.19 2.34
N LEU A 58 3.74 -4.33 2.98
CA LEU A 58 2.95 -4.77 4.15
C LEU A 58 3.41 -4.02 5.41
N SER A 59 2.49 -3.79 6.37
CA SER A 59 2.80 -3.13 7.65
C SER A 59 3.59 -4.01 8.63
N ARG A 60 3.77 -5.30 8.29
CA ARG A 60 4.32 -6.35 9.15
C ARG A 60 3.47 -6.62 10.40
N TRP A 61 2.21 -6.18 10.43
CA TRP A 61 1.30 -6.54 11.51
C TRP A 61 0.99 -8.05 11.50
N PRO A 62 0.91 -8.69 12.68
CA PRO A 62 0.38 -10.03 12.80
C PRO A 62 -1.06 -10.11 12.26
N ARG A 63 -1.45 -11.25 11.69
CA ARG A 63 -2.81 -11.45 11.14
C ARG A 63 -3.91 -11.18 12.17
N GLY A 64 -3.68 -11.51 13.45
CA GLY A 64 -4.63 -11.23 14.54
C GLY A 64 -4.90 -9.73 14.75
N VAL A 65 -3.91 -8.88 14.48
CA VAL A 65 -4.06 -7.42 14.57
C VAL A 65 -4.85 -6.90 13.37
N CYS A 66 -4.52 -7.33 12.15
CA CYS A 66 -5.24 -6.92 10.95
C CYS A 66 -6.72 -7.30 10.99
N THR A 67 -7.04 -8.51 11.48
CA THR A 67 -8.44 -8.96 11.63
C THR A 67 -9.20 -8.15 12.66
N PHE A 68 -8.57 -7.78 13.78
CA PHE A 68 -9.18 -6.87 14.76
C PHE A 68 -9.49 -5.50 14.15
N VAL A 69 -8.50 -4.87 13.51
CA VAL A 69 -8.66 -3.54 12.91
C VAL A 69 -9.69 -3.56 11.78
N GLY A 70 -9.73 -4.63 10.99
CA GLY A 70 -10.76 -4.84 9.96
C GLY A 70 -12.17 -4.84 10.57
N LYS A 71 -12.38 -5.61 11.64
CA LYS A 71 -13.67 -5.63 12.36
C LYS A 71 -14.02 -4.25 12.95
N CYS A 72 -13.05 -3.54 13.51
CA CYS A 72 -13.26 -2.17 14.00
C CYS A 72 -13.72 -1.24 12.87
N ALA A 73 -13.02 -1.27 11.72
CA ALA A 73 -13.34 -0.44 10.56
C ALA A 73 -14.65 -0.81 9.85
N GLU A 74 -15.17 -2.03 10.07
CA GLU A 74 -16.51 -2.45 9.62
C GLU A 74 -17.59 -1.97 10.57
N SER A 75 -17.38 -2.11 11.89
CA SER A 75 -18.35 -1.68 12.91
C SER A 75 -18.50 -0.17 13.01
N HIS A 76 -17.43 0.59 12.77
CA HIS A 76 -17.40 2.05 12.91
C HIS A 76 -16.70 2.63 11.69
N PRO A 77 -17.42 3.01 10.62
CA PRO A 77 -16.79 3.40 9.37
C PRO A 77 -16.14 4.80 9.37
N CYS A 78 -16.59 5.70 10.27
CA CYS A 78 -16.05 7.06 10.42
C CYS A 78 -15.06 7.19 11.59
N PHE A 79 -14.34 6.11 11.92
CA PHE A 79 -13.37 6.11 13.02
C PHE A 79 -12.23 7.12 12.83
N TYR A 80 -11.76 7.71 13.93
CA TYR A 80 -10.52 8.49 13.93
C TYR A 80 -9.31 7.57 14.11
N ILE A 81 -8.18 7.95 13.50
CA ILE A 81 -6.94 7.15 13.61
C ILE A 81 -6.46 7.07 15.07
N ASP A 82 -6.71 8.12 15.87
CA ASP A 82 -6.35 8.14 17.29
C ASP A 82 -7.20 7.19 18.14
N GLU A 83 -8.49 7.03 17.82
CA GLU A 83 -9.36 6.03 18.45
C GLU A 83 -8.85 4.62 18.13
N LEU A 84 -8.51 4.37 16.86
CA LEU A 84 -7.95 3.10 16.44
C LEU A 84 -6.60 2.83 17.12
N ARG A 85 -5.75 3.86 17.28
CA ARG A 85 -4.49 3.76 18.01
C ARG A 85 -4.71 3.43 19.48
N SER A 86 -5.70 4.04 20.12
CA SER A 86 -6.04 3.80 21.53
C SER A 86 -6.58 2.38 21.74
N ALA A 87 -7.51 1.93 20.89
CA ALA A 87 -8.02 0.56 20.88
C ALA A 87 -6.90 -0.46 20.64
N HIS A 88 -5.94 -0.10 19.77
CA HIS A 88 -4.78 -0.92 19.49
C HIS A 88 -3.85 -1.05 20.71
N LYS A 89 -3.57 0.04 21.43
CA LYS A 89 -2.75 0.00 22.66
C LYS A 89 -3.42 -0.80 23.77
N ALA A 90 -4.74 -0.68 23.91
CA ALA A 90 -5.51 -1.43 24.90
C ALA A 90 -5.48 -2.94 24.64
N ARG A 91 -5.64 -3.37 23.38
CA ARG A 91 -5.74 -4.78 23.02
C ARG A 91 -4.39 -5.47 22.77
N PHE A 92 -3.40 -4.72 22.27
CA PHE A 92 -2.07 -5.23 21.92
C PHE A 92 -0.97 -4.33 22.51
N PRO A 93 -0.77 -4.33 23.84
CA PRO A 93 0.17 -3.44 24.51
C PRO A 93 1.65 -3.69 24.13
N THR A 94 1.97 -4.90 23.68
CA THR A 94 3.32 -5.28 23.26
C THR A 94 3.68 -4.81 21.84
N LEU A 95 2.70 -4.36 21.05
CA LEU A 95 2.95 -3.96 19.66
C LEU A 95 3.51 -2.53 19.58
N ARG A 96 4.74 -2.39 19.08
CA ARG A 96 5.43 -1.09 18.99
C ARG A 96 5.14 -0.31 17.70
N ASN A 97 4.71 -0.96 16.62
CA ASN A 97 4.52 -0.33 15.32
C ASN A 97 3.09 0.20 15.13
N THR A 98 2.66 1.08 16.03
CA THR A 98 1.32 1.71 16.04
C THR A 98 1.36 3.21 15.68
N SER A 99 2.43 3.66 15.01
CA SER A 99 2.47 5.02 14.48
C SER A 99 1.36 5.23 13.46
N GLU A 100 0.89 6.47 13.30
CA GLU A 100 -0.12 6.84 12.31
C GLU A 100 0.24 6.34 10.90
N THR A 101 1.49 6.52 10.51
CA THR A 101 2.01 6.08 9.23
C THR A 101 1.96 4.56 9.05
N THR A 102 2.14 3.79 10.13
CA THR A 102 2.04 2.32 10.09
C THR A 102 0.59 1.88 9.99
N ILE A 103 -0.31 2.51 10.76
CA ILE A 103 -1.75 2.25 10.71
C ILE A 103 -2.30 2.54 9.30
N CYS A 104 -2.00 3.72 8.74
CA CYS A 104 -2.41 4.09 7.38
C CYS A 104 -1.83 3.14 6.32
N ARG A 105 -0.60 2.66 6.51
CA ARG A 105 -0.01 1.63 5.64
C ARG A 105 -0.77 0.31 5.76
N ALA A 106 -1.10 -0.11 6.97
CA ALA A 106 -1.82 -1.36 7.20
C ALA A 106 -3.22 -1.34 6.59
N LEU A 107 -3.98 -0.27 6.84
CA LEU A 107 -5.31 -0.07 6.27
C LEU A 107 -5.25 -0.19 4.74
N ARG A 108 -4.27 0.47 4.11
CA ARG A 108 -4.16 0.51 2.65
C ARG A 108 -3.65 -0.79 2.03
N PHE A 109 -2.64 -1.43 2.60
CA PHE A 109 -1.93 -2.53 1.95
C PHE A 109 -2.29 -3.91 2.49
N ASP A 110 -2.51 -4.04 3.81
CA ASP A 110 -2.85 -5.33 4.42
C ASP A 110 -4.35 -5.59 4.36
N MET A 111 -5.18 -4.55 4.53
CA MET A 111 -6.65 -4.64 4.54
C MET A 111 -7.31 -4.14 3.26
N GLN A 112 -6.53 -3.57 2.32
CA GLN A 112 -7.01 -3.01 1.05
C GLN A 112 -8.11 -1.94 1.20
N LEU A 113 -8.21 -1.30 2.38
CA LEU A 113 -9.11 -0.18 2.65
C LEU A 113 -8.54 1.07 2.00
N THR A 114 -8.82 1.22 0.72
CA THR A 114 -8.42 2.41 -0.04
C THR A 114 -9.23 3.62 0.42
N ARG A 115 -8.68 4.82 0.18
CA ARG A 115 -9.39 6.09 0.40
C ARG A 115 -10.81 6.10 -0.19
N LYS A 116 -10.99 5.50 -1.38
CA LYS A 116 -12.30 5.41 -2.04
C LYS A 116 -13.30 4.58 -1.23
N ILE A 117 -12.86 3.43 -0.71
CA ILE A 117 -13.70 2.55 0.11
C ILE A 117 -14.04 3.23 1.44
N LEU A 118 -13.05 3.83 2.10
CA LEU A 118 -13.27 4.54 3.37
C LEU A 118 -14.24 5.72 3.20
N ILE A 119 -14.07 6.55 2.15
CA ILE A 119 -14.99 7.65 1.86
C ILE A 119 -16.40 7.15 1.58
N LYS A 120 -16.54 6.08 0.78
CA LYS A 120 -17.85 5.48 0.48
C LYS A 120 -18.55 5.04 1.78
N ARG A 121 -17.86 4.27 2.62
CA ARG A 121 -18.43 3.79 3.88
C ARG A 121 -18.77 4.93 4.84
N ALA A 122 -17.92 5.95 4.92
CA ALA A 122 -18.19 7.13 5.75
C ALA A 122 -19.43 7.89 5.27
N ARG A 123 -19.63 8.03 3.96
CA ARG A 123 -20.84 8.64 3.39
C ARG A 123 -22.10 7.83 3.69
N GLU A 124 -22.00 6.50 3.62
CA GLU A 124 -23.12 5.59 3.92
C GLU A 124 -23.47 5.62 5.42
N ALA A 125 -22.48 5.78 6.30
CA ALA A 125 -22.67 5.84 7.76
C ALA A 125 -23.08 7.22 8.29
N ALA A 126 -22.72 8.30 7.57
CA ALA A 126 -22.98 9.69 7.98
C ALA A 126 -24.42 9.98 8.47
N PRO A 127 -25.51 9.57 7.79
CA PRO A 127 -26.86 9.89 8.27
C PRO A 127 -27.17 9.26 9.63
N ALA A 128 -26.69 8.05 9.90
CA ALA A 128 -26.89 7.38 11.18
C ALA A 128 -26.09 8.06 12.30
N GLU A 129 -24.84 8.47 12.01
CA GLU A 129 -24.01 9.18 12.99
C GLU A 129 -24.55 10.57 13.32
N ILE A 130 -25.05 11.28 12.32
CA ILE A 130 -25.71 12.57 12.49
C ILE A 130 -26.94 12.42 13.41
N ALA A 131 -27.77 11.39 13.18
CA ALA A 131 -28.94 11.13 14.04
C ALA A 131 -28.54 10.82 15.49
N VAL A 132 -27.51 9.99 15.70
CA VAL A 132 -26.97 9.70 17.04
C VAL A 132 -26.45 10.98 17.70
N HIS A 133 -25.77 11.84 16.96
CA HIS A 133 -25.26 13.11 17.48
C HIS A 133 -26.40 14.05 17.87
N TYR A 134 -27.42 14.20 17.03
CA TYR A 134 -28.62 14.99 17.36
C TYR A 134 -29.32 14.46 18.61
N ASN A 135 -29.47 13.15 18.78
CA ASN A 135 -30.06 12.56 19.99
C ASN A 135 -29.24 12.89 21.25
N LYS A 136 -27.91 12.88 21.17
CA LYS A 136 -27.05 13.29 22.29
C LYS A 136 -27.21 14.76 22.62
N LEU A 137 -27.29 15.62 21.59
CA LEU A 137 -27.52 17.05 21.79
C LEU A 137 -28.91 17.31 22.38
N LEU A 138 -29.94 16.61 21.90
CA LEU A 138 -31.30 16.73 22.44
C LEU A 138 -31.32 16.49 23.95
N LEU A 139 -30.64 15.46 24.47
CA LEU A 139 -30.53 15.21 25.92
C LEU A 139 -29.89 16.35 26.72
N VAL A 140 -29.00 17.14 26.09
CA VAL A 140 -28.27 18.24 26.75
C VAL A 140 -29.02 19.56 26.61
N TYR A 141 -29.75 19.74 25.51
CA TYR A 141 -30.42 20.99 25.15
C TYR A 141 -31.94 20.95 25.34
N SER A 142 -32.53 19.81 25.71
CA SER A 142 -33.88 19.74 26.25
C SER A 142 -33.85 20.40 27.63
N GLY A 143 -34.31 21.65 27.70
CA GLY A 143 -34.51 22.34 28.97
C GLY A 143 -35.49 21.58 29.87
N PRO A 144 -35.51 21.83 31.19
CA PRO A 144 -36.55 21.28 32.04
C PRO A 144 -37.91 21.80 31.55
N GLU A 145 -38.89 20.90 31.43
CA GLU A 145 -40.30 21.28 31.24
C GLU A 145 -40.80 22.15 32.41
#